data_AF-A0A497P0U6-F1
#
_entry.id   AF-A0A497P0U6-F1
#
_cell.length_a   1.000
_cell.length_b   1.000
_cell.length_c   1.000
_cell.angle_alpha   90.00
_cell.angle_beta   90.00
_cell.angle_gamma   90.00
#
_symmetry.space_group_name_H-M   'P 1'
#
loop_
_entity.id
_entity.type
_entity.pdbx_description
1 polymer ?
#
loop_
_entity_poly.entity_id
_entity_poly.type
_entity_poly.pdbx_seq_one_letter_code
_entity_poly.pdbx_strand_id
1 'polypeptide(L)'
;HKILSDSLTVFDSTFSNYKDELLLINEIPIGITYEEVKDVFPNISELRVEGGNLYDAKVDFFILNNKTKLEFNFKAYKNNITLYSYYYFIDSLDNDIADSLYLLLKNFYKEHYGNSSEGKELDPAGFYNITSFWITKEFSVVLTNNVYHNYNVLGWGFQRPKK
;
A
#
# COMPACT_ATOMS: atom_id res chain seq x y z
N HIS A 1 -17.79 12.26 -11.22
CA HIS A 1 -17.11 11.86 -12.47
C HIS A 1 -15.93 12.74 -12.91
N LYS A 2 -15.52 13.80 -12.17
CA LYS A 2 -14.46 14.73 -12.63
C LYS A 2 -13.28 14.93 -11.66
N ILE A 3 -13.16 14.10 -10.62
CA ILE A 3 -12.13 14.28 -9.58
C ILE A 3 -10.92 13.36 -9.83
N LEU A 4 -11.12 12.18 -10.44
CA LEU A 4 -10.06 11.19 -10.68
C LEU A 4 -9.37 11.32 -12.05
N SER A 5 -10.00 11.98 -13.03
CA SER A 5 -9.44 12.13 -14.39
C SER A 5 -8.33 13.18 -14.48
N ASP A 6 -8.34 14.16 -13.57
CA ASP A 6 -7.49 15.33 -13.67
C ASP A 6 -6.17 15.14 -12.89
N SER A 7 -6.02 14.06 -12.09
CA SER A 7 -4.82 13.78 -11.29
C SER A 7 -3.97 12.59 -11.77
N LEU A 8 -4.42 11.80 -12.76
CA LEU A 8 -3.70 10.63 -13.26
C LEU A 8 -3.26 10.83 -14.71
N THR A 9 -2.14 11.52 -14.88
CA THR A 9 -1.35 11.47 -16.12
C THR A 9 -0.96 10.01 -16.37
N VAL A 10 -1.30 9.48 -17.54
CA VAL A 10 -0.87 8.15 -18.02
C VAL A 10 0.67 8.09 -17.93
N PHE A 11 1.18 7.19 -17.08
CA PHE A 11 2.59 7.09 -16.75
C PHE A 11 3.39 6.53 -17.94
N ASP A 12 4.01 7.43 -18.71
CA ASP A 12 5.04 7.08 -19.70
C ASP A 12 6.37 6.78 -18.99
N SER A 13 7.08 5.77 -19.45
CA SER A 13 8.22 5.07 -18.80
C SER A 13 9.51 5.89 -18.60
N THR A 14 9.43 7.22 -18.55
CA THR A 14 10.56 8.14 -18.34
C THR A 14 10.28 9.07 -17.17
N PHE A 15 10.20 8.56 -15.94
CA PHE A 15 10.04 9.40 -14.75
C PHE A 15 11.40 9.75 -14.11
N SER A 16 11.69 11.05 -14.02
CA SER A 16 12.85 11.60 -13.33
C SER A 16 12.53 12.12 -11.92
N ASN A 17 11.45 11.66 -11.27
CA ASN A 17 11.13 12.10 -9.92
C ASN A 17 10.45 11.00 -9.09
N TYR A 18 11.24 10.30 -8.27
CA TYR A 18 10.81 9.23 -7.36
C TYR A 18 9.68 9.66 -6.38
N LYS A 19 9.49 10.97 -6.18
CA LYS A 19 8.38 11.48 -5.37
C LYS A 19 7.01 11.18 -5.98
N ASP A 20 6.88 11.20 -7.30
CA ASP A 20 5.58 10.99 -7.98
C ASP A 20 5.18 9.50 -7.96
N GLU A 21 6.14 8.58 -8.01
CA GLU A 21 5.93 7.12 -7.85
C GLU A 21 5.49 6.73 -6.43
N LEU A 22 6.02 7.42 -5.42
CA LEU A 22 5.67 7.20 -4.02
C LEU A 22 4.39 7.95 -3.60
N LEU A 23 4.03 9.02 -4.33
CA LEU A 23 2.80 9.79 -4.17
C LEU A 23 1.60 9.28 -4.97
N LEU A 24 1.80 8.39 -5.95
CA LEU A 24 0.84 7.84 -6.94
C LEU A 24 -0.45 7.21 -6.36
N ILE A 25 -0.64 7.34 -5.06
CA ILE A 25 -1.36 6.46 -4.17
C ILE A 25 -2.12 7.27 -3.11
N ASN A 26 -1.67 8.50 -2.81
CA ASN A 26 -2.27 9.36 -1.80
C ASN A 26 -3.74 9.73 -2.05
N GLU A 27 -4.31 9.32 -3.19
CA GLU A 27 -5.61 9.77 -3.66
C GLU A 27 -6.63 8.65 -3.91
N ILE A 28 -6.32 7.36 -3.73
CA ILE A 28 -7.35 6.31 -3.92
C ILE A 28 -8.34 6.39 -2.75
N PRO A 29 -9.57 6.91 -2.95
CA PRO A 29 -10.45 7.17 -1.83
C PRO A 29 -10.94 5.86 -1.26
N ILE A 30 -10.76 5.65 0.04
CA ILE A 30 -11.34 4.49 0.70
C ILE A 30 -12.87 4.57 0.62
N GLY A 31 -13.52 3.46 0.28
CA GLY A 31 -14.97 3.38 0.12
C GLY A 31 -15.47 3.36 -1.33
N ILE A 32 -14.59 3.56 -2.32
CA ILE A 32 -14.93 3.35 -3.74
C ILE A 32 -15.15 1.86 -4.04
N THR A 33 -15.83 1.58 -5.14
CA THR A 33 -16.16 0.23 -5.63
C THR A 33 -14.99 -0.43 -6.36
N TYR A 34 -15.07 -1.75 -6.56
CA TYR A 34 -14.11 -2.47 -7.40
C TYR A 34 -14.07 -1.93 -8.84
N GLU A 35 -15.22 -1.60 -9.43
CA GLU A 35 -15.27 -1.04 -10.79
C GLU A 35 -14.55 0.31 -10.87
N GLU A 36 -14.72 1.18 -9.87
CA GLU A 36 -13.98 2.45 -9.80
C GLU A 36 -12.47 2.24 -9.62
N VAL A 37 -12.03 1.18 -8.93
CA VAL A 37 -10.61 0.80 -8.88
C VAL A 37 -10.14 0.27 -10.23
N LYS A 38 -10.94 -0.56 -10.90
CA LYS A 38 -10.62 -1.15 -12.21
C LYS A 38 -10.51 -0.11 -13.32
N ASP A 39 -11.28 0.97 -13.25
CA ASP A 39 -11.15 2.13 -14.14
C ASP A 39 -9.77 2.78 -14.03
N VAL A 40 -9.18 2.82 -12.82
CA VAL A 40 -7.85 3.37 -12.56
C VAL A 40 -6.74 2.35 -12.83
N PHE A 41 -6.99 1.07 -12.53
CA PHE A 41 -6.07 -0.04 -12.71
C PHE A 41 -6.67 -1.09 -13.64
N PRO A 42 -6.68 -0.87 -14.98
CA PRO A 42 -7.32 -1.78 -15.92
C PRO A 42 -6.78 -3.22 -15.89
N ASN A 43 -5.53 -3.38 -15.44
CA ASN A 43 -4.84 -4.67 -15.31
C ASN A 43 -4.99 -5.30 -13.91
N ILE A 44 -5.85 -4.77 -13.05
CA ILE A 44 -6.14 -5.39 -11.76
C ILE A 44 -6.75 -6.79 -11.97
N SER A 45 -6.35 -7.73 -11.12
CA SER A 45 -6.94 -9.07 -11.12
C SER A 45 -8.45 -9.01 -10.85
N GLU A 46 -9.14 -10.09 -11.22
CA GLU A 46 -10.51 -10.32 -10.76
C GLU A 46 -10.56 -10.41 -9.23
N LEU A 47 -11.72 -10.07 -8.65
CA LEU A 47 -11.95 -10.18 -7.21
C LEU A 47 -11.88 -11.65 -6.77
N ARG A 48 -11.06 -11.92 -5.75
CA ARG A 48 -10.97 -13.21 -5.08
C ARG A 48 -11.59 -13.12 -3.69
N VAL A 49 -12.26 -14.19 -3.26
CA VAL A 49 -12.89 -14.28 -1.93
C VAL A 49 -11.85 -14.72 -0.90
N GLU A 50 -11.60 -13.88 0.11
CA GLU A 50 -10.68 -14.17 1.22
C GLU A 50 -11.40 -14.81 2.43
N GLY A 51 -12.74 -14.79 2.42
CA GLY A 51 -13.59 -15.38 3.45
C GLY A 51 -14.60 -14.40 4.03
N GLY A 52 -15.78 -14.91 4.40
CA GLY A 52 -16.89 -14.07 4.85
C GLY A 52 -17.31 -13.05 3.78
N ASN A 53 -17.28 -11.76 4.13
CA ASN A 53 -17.61 -10.65 3.24
C ASN A 53 -16.36 -9.89 2.76
N LEU A 54 -15.20 -10.53 2.75
CA LEU A 54 -13.91 -9.93 2.39
C LEU A 54 -13.42 -10.47 1.04
N TYR A 55 -12.85 -9.56 0.26
CA TYR A 55 -12.34 -9.83 -1.08
C TYR A 55 -11.02 -9.10 -1.28
N ASP A 56 -10.16 -9.64 -2.13
CA ASP A 56 -8.94 -8.99 -2.57
C ASP A 56 -8.80 -8.97 -4.10
N ALA A 57 -8.02 -8.02 -4.60
CA ALA A 57 -7.59 -7.98 -5.99
C ALA A 57 -6.20 -7.33 -6.08
N LYS A 58 -5.41 -7.71 -7.08
CA LYS A 58 -3.97 -7.41 -7.13
C LYS A 58 -3.57 -6.81 -8.46
N VAL A 59 -2.58 -5.92 -8.44
CA VAL A 59 -1.88 -5.46 -9.64
C VAL A 59 -0.38 -5.45 -9.37
N ASP A 60 0.39 -5.92 -10.35
CA ASP A 60 1.85 -5.89 -10.32
C ASP A 60 2.36 -4.63 -11.05
N PHE A 61 3.39 -3.99 -10.50
CA PHE A 61 4.13 -2.89 -11.14
C PHE A 61 5.57 -2.84 -10.59
N PHE A 62 6.30 -1.80 -11.00
CA PHE A 62 7.63 -1.51 -10.46
C PHE A 62 7.57 -0.20 -9.66
N ILE A 63 8.04 -0.23 -8.41
CA ILE A 63 8.28 0.96 -7.59
C ILE A 63 9.73 0.94 -7.13
N LEU A 64 10.43 2.08 -7.28
CA LEU A 64 11.84 2.21 -6.86
C LEU A 64 12.73 1.08 -7.43
N ASN A 65 12.53 0.70 -8.70
CA ASN A 65 13.22 -0.41 -9.37
C ASN A 65 13.00 -1.80 -8.76
N ASN A 66 11.98 -1.99 -7.93
CA ASN A 66 11.62 -3.28 -7.35
C ASN A 66 10.29 -3.76 -7.91
N LYS A 67 10.16 -5.07 -8.15
CA LYS A 67 8.84 -5.66 -8.45
C LYS A 67 7.97 -5.49 -7.21
N THR A 68 6.84 -4.83 -7.37
CA THR A 68 5.94 -4.50 -6.27
C THR A 68 4.53 -4.95 -6.62
N LYS A 69 3.85 -5.50 -5.63
CA LYS A 69 2.45 -5.90 -5.72
C LYS A 69 1.61 -4.92 -4.93
N LEU A 70 0.57 -4.36 -5.55
CA LEU A 70 -0.49 -3.66 -4.84
C LEU A 70 -1.68 -4.59 -4.68
N GLU A 71 -2.03 -4.83 -3.44
CA GLU A 71 -3.19 -5.59 -3.04
C GLU A 71 -4.27 -4.63 -2.54
N PHE A 72 -5.40 -4.62 -3.23
CA PHE A 72 -6.61 -3.93 -2.85
C PHE A 72 -7.49 -4.87 -2.03
N ASN A 73 -7.98 -4.38 -0.89
CA ASN A 73 -8.79 -5.13 0.04
C ASN A 73 -10.20 -4.52 0.12
N PHE A 74 -11.21 -5.32 -0.16
CA PHE A 74 -12.60 -4.90 -0.27
C PHE A 74 -13.50 -5.64 0.73
N LYS A 75 -14.57 -4.95 1.12
CA LYS A 75 -15.60 -5.48 2.00
C LYS A 75 -16.98 -5.30 1.38
N ALA A 76 -17.75 -6.38 1.35
CA ALA A 76 -19.15 -6.32 0.95
C ALA A 76 -20.03 -5.79 2.10
N TYR A 77 -20.84 -4.77 1.80
CA TYR A 77 -21.90 -4.28 2.68
C TYR A 77 -23.14 -3.95 1.86
N LYS A 78 -24.29 -4.54 2.23
CA LYS A 78 -25.60 -4.32 1.59
C LYS A 78 -25.53 -4.31 0.06
N ASN A 79 -24.89 -5.35 -0.50
CA ASN A 79 -24.72 -5.58 -1.94
C ASN A 79 -23.70 -4.69 -2.68
N ASN A 80 -22.90 -3.88 -1.97
CA ASN A 80 -21.78 -3.15 -2.57
C ASN A 80 -20.44 -3.65 -2.03
N ILE A 81 -19.49 -3.94 -2.92
CA ILE A 81 -18.11 -4.31 -2.59
C ILE A 81 -17.28 -3.03 -2.63
N THR A 82 -16.78 -2.59 -1.47
CA THR A 82 -16.08 -1.31 -1.34
C THR A 82 -14.70 -1.48 -0.75
N LEU A 83 -13.75 -0.69 -1.26
CA LEU A 83 -12.37 -0.65 -0.79
C LEU A 83 -12.34 -0.23 0.69
N TYR A 84 -11.54 -0.93 1.50
CA TYR A 84 -11.29 -0.54 2.89
C TYR A 84 -9.81 -0.43 3.25
N SER A 85 -8.94 -1.04 2.47
CA SER A 85 -7.49 -0.84 2.53
C SER A 85 -6.83 -1.24 1.23
N TYR A 86 -5.59 -0.81 1.04
CA TYR A 86 -4.72 -1.32 -0.02
C TYR A 86 -3.27 -1.23 0.45
N TYR A 87 -2.45 -2.19 0.02
CA TYR A 87 -1.07 -2.32 0.46
C TYR A 87 -0.15 -2.73 -0.68
N TYR A 88 1.01 -2.11 -0.70
CA TYR A 88 2.17 -2.42 -1.49
C TYR A 88 2.99 -3.44 -0.74
N PHE A 89 3.51 -4.44 -1.46
CA PHE A 89 4.45 -5.40 -0.93
C PHE A 89 5.59 -5.63 -1.91
N ILE A 90 6.80 -5.61 -1.37
CA ILE A 90 7.99 -6.12 -2.03
C ILE A 90 8.46 -7.33 -1.21
N ASP A 91 8.37 -8.49 -1.84
CA ASP A 91 8.77 -9.76 -1.25
C ASP A 91 10.26 -10.02 -1.51
N SER A 92 10.92 -10.73 -0.61
CA SER A 92 12.29 -11.26 -0.80
C SER A 92 13.35 -10.19 -1.08
N LEU A 93 13.31 -9.08 -0.36
CA LEU A 93 14.37 -8.07 -0.39
C LEU A 93 15.60 -8.52 0.40
N ASP A 94 16.79 -8.20 -0.11
CA ASP A 94 18.01 -8.24 0.70
C ASP A 94 17.89 -7.25 1.88
N ASN A 95 18.41 -7.63 3.04
CA ASN A 95 18.23 -6.87 4.29
C ASN A 95 18.70 -5.40 4.17
N ASP A 96 19.86 -5.15 3.56
CA ASP A 96 20.41 -3.80 3.40
C ASP A 96 19.53 -2.93 2.47
N ILE A 97 18.95 -3.54 1.44
CA ILE A 97 18.05 -2.87 0.51
C ILE A 97 16.74 -2.56 1.22
N ALA A 98 16.18 -3.51 1.96
CA ALA A 98 14.94 -3.33 2.70
C ALA A 98 15.04 -2.23 3.76
N ASP A 99 16.14 -2.18 4.51
CA ASP A 99 16.36 -1.14 5.52
C ASP A 99 16.50 0.25 4.87
N SER A 100 17.22 0.33 3.76
CA SER A 100 17.36 1.57 2.99
C SER A 100 16.01 2.07 2.45
N LEU A 101 15.22 1.16 1.87
CA LEU A 101 13.88 1.48 1.36
C LEU A 101 12.92 1.84 2.48
N TYR A 102 12.95 1.12 3.61
CA TYR A 102 12.12 1.43 4.77
C TYR A 102 12.40 2.84 5.29
N LEU A 103 13.67 3.22 5.44
CA LEU A 103 14.04 4.57 5.89
C LEU A 103 13.63 5.64 4.88
N LEU A 104 13.78 5.37 3.58
CA LEU A 104 13.35 6.27 2.52
C LEU A 104 11.83 6.51 2.58
N LEU A 105 11.03 5.44 2.63
CA LEU A 105 9.57 5.51 2.75
C LEU A 105 9.13 6.18 4.06
N LYS A 106 9.79 5.86 5.17
CA LYS A 106 9.50 6.46 6.48
C LYS A 106 9.73 7.97 6.46
N ASN A 107 10.85 8.42 5.90
CA ASN A 107 11.16 9.85 5.78
C ASN A 107 10.15 10.55 4.87
N PHE A 108 9.81 9.93 3.74
CA PHE A 108 8.78 10.44 2.85
C PHE A 108 7.42 10.60 3.55
N TYR A 109 6.91 9.57 4.23
CA TYR A 109 5.63 9.67 4.94
C TYR A 109 5.69 10.61 6.16
N LYS A 110 6.87 10.75 6.78
CA LYS A 110 7.09 11.73 7.84
C LYS A 110 6.96 13.17 7.35
N GLU A 111 7.48 13.48 6.15
CA GLU A 111 7.33 14.81 5.54
C GLU A 111 5.87 15.17 5.28
N HIS A 112 5.01 14.18 4.98
CA HIS A 112 3.60 14.39 4.64
C HIS A 112 2.65 14.37 5.85
N TYR A 113 2.89 13.48 6.81
CA TYR A 113 1.96 13.20 7.91
C TYR A 113 2.52 13.51 9.30
N GLY A 114 3.76 14.00 9.38
CA GLY A 114 4.44 14.26 10.64
C GLY A 114 5.01 12.99 11.27
N ASN A 115 5.18 12.99 12.60
CA ASN A 115 5.82 11.87 13.28
C ASN A 115 4.92 10.62 13.30
N SER A 116 5.50 9.46 13.02
CA SER A 116 4.85 8.17 13.19
C SER A 116 4.84 7.72 14.65
N SER A 117 3.84 6.92 15.01
CA SER A 117 4.00 5.95 16.11
C SER A 117 4.84 4.78 15.61
N GLU A 118 5.71 4.24 16.44
CA GLU A 118 6.65 3.17 16.05
C GLU A 118 6.46 1.93 16.92
N GLY A 119 6.61 0.75 16.32
CA GLY A 119 6.50 -0.52 17.00
C GLY A 119 7.55 -1.51 16.51
N LYS A 120 8.06 -2.33 17.43
CA LYS A 120 8.86 -3.51 17.11
C LYS A 120 8.30 -4.72 17.83
N GLU A 121 8.02 -5.77 17.09
CA GLU A 121 7.42 -7.00 17.62
C GLU A 121 8.19 -8.22 17.11
N LEU A 122 8.34 -9.24 17.95
CA LEU A 122 8.80 -10.56 17.53
C LEU A 122 7.56 -11.38 17.18
N ASP A 123 7.43 -11.76 15.92
CA ASP A 123 6.35 -12.63 15.47
C ASP A 123 6.60 -14.07 15.98
N PRO A 124 5.55 -14.80 16.43
CA PRO A 124 5.67 -16.20 16.84
C PRO A 124 6.32 -17.13 15.81
N ALA A 125 6.26 -16.80 14.52
CA ALA A 125 6.93 -17.53 13.45
C ALA A 125 8.44 -17.23 13.32
N GLY A 126 9.01 -16.40 14.19
CA GLY A 126 10.45 -16.22 14.34
C GLY A 126 11.07 -15.08 13.53
N PHE A 127 10.27 -14.13 13.04
CA PHE A 127 10.73 -12.91 12.36
C PHE A 127 10.40 -11.66 13.17
N TYR A 128 11.09 -10.55 12.92
CA TYR A 128 10.81 -9.27 13.58
C TYR A 128 10.00 -8.35 12.68
N ASN A 129 9.01 -7.69 13.25
CA ASN A 129 8.26 -6.63 12.58
C ASN A 129 8.77 -5.28 13.06
N ILE A 130 9.20 -4.43 12.14
CA ILE A 130 9.48 -3.02 12.41
C ILE A 130 8.38 -2.22 11.70
N THR A 131 7.57 -1.51 12.47
CA THR A 131 6.41 -0.79 11.93
C THR A 131 6.46 0.70 12.26
N SER A 132 6.12 1.52 11.28
CA SER A 132 5.79 2.95 11.43
C SER A 132 4.33 3.17 11.01
N PHE A 133 3.61 3.91 11.84
CA PHE A 133 2.17 4.09 11.71
C PHE A 133 1.78 5.56 11.85
N TRP A 134 0.99 6.07 10.89
CA TRP A 134 0.43 7.43 10.91
C TRP A 134 -1.09 7.35 10.90
N ILE A 135 -1.73 8.09 11.81
CA ILE A 135 -3.19 8.19 11.87
C ILE A 135 -3.60 9.59 11.43
N THR A 136 -4.40 9.67 10.38
CA THR A 136 -5.08 10.91 9.98
C THR A 136 -6.57 10.83 10.35
N LYS A 137 -7.32 11.91 10.12
CA LYS A 137 -8.78 11.88 10.32
C LYS A 137 -9.49 10.96 9.33
N GLU A 138 -8.91 10.75 8.15
CA GLU A 138 -9.58 10.12 7.00
C GLU A 138 -9.08 8.70 6.75
N PHE A 139 -7.83 8.41 7.12
CA PHE A 139 -7.16 7.12 6.88
C PHE A 139 -6.02 6.90 7.88
N SER A 140 -5.39 5.74 7.80
CA SER A 140 -4.10 5.48 8.43
C SER A 140 -3.12 4.93 7.41
N VAL A 141 -1.84 5.27 7.59
CA VAL A 141 -0.74 4.76 6.80
C VAL A 141 0.06 3.78 7.65
N VAL A 142 0.34 2.61 7.10
CA VAL A 142 1.18 1.59 7.71
C VAL A 142 2.40 1.39 6.84
N LEU A 143 3.57 1.30 7.44
CA LEU A 143 4.81 0.87 6.81
C LEU A 143 5.43 -0.18 7.72
N THR A 144 5.65 -1.39 7.21
CA THR A 144 6.17 -2.53 7.96
C THR A 144 7.32 -3.17 7.20
N ASN A 145 8.43 -3.38 7.88
CA ASN A 145 9.53 -4.22 7.43
C ASN A 145 9.51 -5.51 8.26
N ASN A 146 9.12 -6.62 7.63
CA ASN A 146 9.18 -7.96 8.22
C ASN A 146 10.58 -8.52 7.96
N VAL A 147 11.38 -8.69 9.02
CA VAL A 147 12.79 -9.06 8.97
C VAL A 147 12.92 -10.55 9.27
N TYR A 148 13.11 -11.35 8.21
CA TYR A 148 13.46 -12.77 8.33
C TYR A 148 14.98 -12.93 8.34
N HIS A 149 15.46 -14.17 8.53
CA HIS A 149 16.89 -14.42 8.65
C HIS A 149 17.71 -13.99 7.42
N ASN A 150 17.17 -14.20 6.21
CA ASN A 150 17.89 -14.04 4.95
C ASN A 150 17.22 -13.09 3.95
N TYR A 151 16.06 -12.56 4.31
CA TYR A 151 15.31 -11.67 3.45
C TYR A 151 14.33 -10.85 4.28
N ASN A 152 13.84 -9.78 3.67
CA ASN A 152 12.80 -8.96 4.24
C ASN A 152 11.57 -8.93 3.33
N VAL A 153 10.42 -8.69 3.94
CA VAL A 153 9.19 -8.31 3.23
C VAL A 153 8.83 -6.90 3.66
N LEU A 154 8.92 -5.97 2.72
CA LEU A 154 8.57 -4.57 2.94
C LEU A 154 7.13 -4.35 2.47
N GLY A 155 6.26 -3.98 3.40
CA GLY A 155 4.86 -3.66 3.13
C GLY A 155 4.54 -2.23 3.52
N TRP A 156 3.77 -1.51 2.71
CA TRP A 156 3.22 -0.22 3.11
C TRP A 156 1.85 0.02 2.50
N GLY A 157 1.03 0.89 3.07
CA GLY A 157 -0.28 1.13 2.49
C GLY A 157 -1.22 1.92 3.38
N PHE A 158 -2.47 1.96 2.94
CA PHE A 158 -3.49 2.82 3.51
C PHE A 158 -4.68 1.98 3.92
N GLN A 159 -5.30 2.37 5.03
CA GLN A 159 -6.47 1.70 5.56
C GLN A 159 -7.42 2.69 6.20
N ARG A 160 -8.69 2.30 6.40
CA ARG A 160 -9.61 3.06 7.25
C ARG A 160 -8.96 3.31 8.62
N PRO A 161 -9.19 4.49 9.22
CA PRO A 161 -8.68 4.74 10.55
C PRO A 161 -9.32 3.74 11.52
N LYS A 162 -8.50 3.17 12.42
CA LYS A 162 -9.02 2.34 13.50
C LYS A 162 -9.91 3.23 14.37
N LYS A 163 -11.19 2.86 14.51
CA LYS A 163 -12.12 3.50 15.45
C LYS A 163 -11.83 3.07 16.88
#